data_AF-A0A1H4KVJ1-F1
#
_entry.id   AF-A0A1H4KVJ1-F1
#
_cell.length_a   1.000
_cell.length_b   1.000
_cell.length_c   1.000
_cell.angle_alpha   90.00
_cell.angle_beta   90.00
_cell.angle_gamma   90.00
#
_symmetry.space_group_name_H-M   'P 1'
#
loop_
_entity.id
_entity.type
_entity.pdbx_description
1 polymer ?
#
loop_
_entity_poly.entity_id
_entity_poly.type
_entity_poly.pdbx_seq_one_letter_code
_entity_poly.pdbx_strand_id
1 'polypeptide(L)' 'MSRPTSCSYQIPGSWGAVAICDHSNGGHYRALVICKDSKGNLYNYVGGWRTDGYSYAYCQGESKASSAGIETKVS' A
#
# COMPACT_ATOMS: atom_id res chain seq x y z
N MET A 1 -4.94 3.91 21.66
CA MET A 1 -4.19 4.31 20.45
C MET A 1 -5.20 4.62 19.35
N SER A 2 -4.92 5.60 18.49
CA SER A 2 -5.90 6.08 17.49
C SER A 2 -5.51 5.63 16.09
N ARG A 3 -6.49 5.57 15.18
CA ARG A 3 -6.22 5.22 13.78
C ARG A 3 -5.33 6.30 13.14
N PRO A 4 -4.41 5.91 12.25
CA PRO A 4 -3.74 6.85 11.37
C PRO A 4 -4.77 7.72 10.61
N THR A 5 -4.51 9.02 10.54
CA THR A 5 -5.34 10.01 9.85
C THR A 5 -4.55 10.70 8.74
N SER A 6 -5.26 11.33 7.80
CA SER A 6 -4.67 11.93 6.59
C SER A 6 -3.87 10.91 5.77
N CYS A 7 -4.49 9.75 5.55
CA CYS A 7 -3.89 8.67 4.78
C CYS A 7 -4.19 8.81 3.29
N SER A 8 -3.15 8.75 2.47
CA SER A 8 -3.22 8.79 1.01
C SER A 8 -2.47 7.60 0.41
N TYR A 9 -2.95 7.11 -0.73
CA TYR A 9 -2.29 6.06 -1.50
C TYR A 9 -2.38 6.37 -2.98
N GLN A 10 -1.38 5.92 -3.74
CA GLN A 10 -1.32 6.11 -5.19
C GLN A 10 -0.52 4.99 -5.87
N ILE A 11 -0.73 4.85 -7.18
CA ILE A 11 0.05 3.99 -8.06
C ILE A 11 1.07 4.88 -8.77
N PRO A 12 2.30 5.05 -8.23
CA PRO A 12 3.31 5.89 -8.86
C PRO A 12 3.85 5.31 -10.17
N GLY A 13 3.64 4.02 -10.43
CA GLY A 13 4.02 3.36 -11.67
C GLY A 13 3.55 1.92 -11.71
N SER A 14 3.78 1.24 -12.85
CA SER A 14 3.38 -0.15 -13.04
C SER A 14 4.03 -1.14 -12.07
N TRP A 15 5.08 -0.73 -11.36
CA TRP A 15 5.83 -1.56 -10.41
C TRP A 15 5.13 -1.76 -9.07
N GLY A 16 4.14 -0.93 -8.69
CA GLY A 16 3.54 -1.04 -7.36
C GLY A 16 2.67 0.12 -6.92
N ALA A 17 2.37 0.16 -5.63
CA ALA A 17 1.65 1.23 -4.96
C ALA A 17 2.47 1.81 -3.81
N VAL A 18 2.19 3.07 -3.48
CA VAL A 18 2.71 3.72 -2.28
C VAL A 18 1.55 4.22 -1.43
N ALA A 19 1.73 4.18 -0.11
CA ALA A 19 0.79 4.76 0.85
C ALA A 19 1.54 5.52 1.94
N ILE A 20 0.94 6.60 2.40
CA ILE A 20 1.46 7.47 3.44
C ILE A 20 0.31 7.94 4.32
N CYS A 21 0.53 8.11 5.61
CA CYS A 21 -0.36 8.84 6.49
C CYS A 21 0.44 9.95 7.16
N ASP A 22 -0.04 11.20 7.12
CA ASP A 22 0.64 12.32 7.79
C ASP A 22 0.65 12.16 9.31
N HIS A 23 -0.36 11.50 9.88
CA HIS A 23 -0.49 11.36 11.33
C HIS A 23 -0.81 9.90 11.70
N SER A 24 0.16 9.18 12.25
CA SER A 24 -0.06 7.79 12.67
C SER A 24 -0.85 7.66 13.97
N ASN A 25 -0.81 8.66 14.85
CA ASN A 25 -1.53 8.69 16.14
C ASN A 25 -1.29 7.44 17.03
N GLY A 26 -0.09 6.84 16.93
CA GLY A 26 0.27 5.60 17.61
C GLY A 26 -0.22 4.31 16.94
N GLY A 27 -0.88 4.41 15.79
CA GLY A 27 -1.23 3.28 14.93
C GLY A 27 -0.17 2.99 13.85
N HIS A 28 -0.46 2.01 13.00
CA HIS A 28 0.38 1.64 11.86
C HIS A 28 -0.44 1.64 10.57
N TYR A 29 0.20 1.92 9.45
CA TYR A 29 -0.37 1.79 8.12
C TYR A 29 0.55 1.02 7.18
N ARG A 30 -0.01 0.44 6.13
CA ARG A 30 0.74 -0.16 5.02
C ARG A 30 0.06 0.04 3.69
N ALA A 31 0.85 0.13 2.63
CA ALA A 31 0.34 0.13 1.26
C ALA A 31 -0.22 -1.24 0.88
N LEU A 32 -1.30 -1.23 0.11
CA LEU A 32 -1.86 -2.40 -0.56
C LEU A 32 -1.77 -2.16 -2.07
N VAL A 33 -1.40 -3.18 -2.82
CA VAL A 33 -1.46 -3.16 -4.28
C VAL A 33 -2.08 -4.45 -4.79
N ILE A 34 -2.98 -4.30 -5.76
CA ILE A 34 -3.47 -5.40 -6.58
C ILE A 34 -2.72 -5.34 -7.90
N CYS A 35 -1.96 -6.38 -8.19
CA CYS A 35 -1.17 -6.52 -9.40
C CYS A 35 -1.86 -7.49 -10.35
N LYS A 36 -1.95 -7.12 -11.62
CA LYS A 36 -2.55 -7.93 -12.68
C LYS A 36 -1.46 -8.40 -13.64
N ASP A 37 -1.40 -9.70 -13.89
CA ASP A 37 -0.50 -10.24 -14.92
C ASP A 37 -1.14 -10.19 -16.32
N SER A 38 -0.34 -10.51 -17.35
CA SER A 38 -0.80 -10.51 -18.75
C SER A 38 -1.91 -11.54 -19.03
N LYS A 39 -2.01 -12.61 -18.24
CA LYS A 39 -3.10 -13.60 -18.30
C LYS A 39 -4.36 -13.14 -17.55
N GLY A 40 -4.29 -12.03 -16.83
CA GLY A 40 -5.42 -11.43 -16.13
C GLY A 40 -5.64 -11.92 -14.70
N ASN A 41 -4.74 -12.73 -14.14
CA ASN A 41 -4.76 -13.10 -12.73
C ASN A 41 -4.43 -11.88 -11.86
N LEU A 42 -5.11 -11.80 -10.73
CA LEU A 42 -4.94 -10.73 -9.74
C LEU A 42 -4.18 -11.26 -8.53
N TYR A 43 -3.15 -10.52 -8.13
CA TYR A 43 -2.30 -10.83 -6.99
C TYR A 43 -2.31 -9.66 -6.02
N ASN A 44 -2.56 -9.96 -4.74
CA ASN A 44 -2.52 -8.96 -3.70
C ASN A 44 -1.13 -8.94 -3.07
N TYR A 45 -0.47 -7.78 -3.11
CA TYR A 45 0.78 -7.54 -2.40
C TYR A 45 0.61 -6.42 -1.40
N VAL A 46 1.39 -6.50 -0.33
CA VAL A 46 1.31 -5.56 0.79
C VAL A 46 2.69 -5.03 1.10
N GLY A 47 2.75 -3.77 1.50
CA GLY A 47 3.96 -3.15 2.02
C GLY A 47 4.19 -3.51 3.48
N GLY A 48 5.34 -3.06 3.99
CA GLY A 48 5.63 -3.10 5.42
C GLY A 48 4.73 -2.14 6.21
N TRP A 49 4.39 -2.54 7.44
CA TRP A 49 3.75 -1.65 8.42
C TRP A 49 4.69 -0.51 8.79
N ARG A 50 4.19 0.72 8.72
CA ARG A 50 4.91 1.96 9.01
C ARG A 50 4.13 2.80 10.01
N THR A 51 4.88 3.52 10.83
CA THR A 51 4.41 4.59 11.72
C THR A 51 4.73 5.97 11.16
N ASP A 52 5.58 6.06 10.15
CA ASP A 52 5.95 7.28 9.45
C ASP A 52 6.55 6.94 8.07
N GLY A 53 6.60 7.95 7.20
CA GLY A 53 7.19 7.84 5.87
C GLY A 53 6.34 7.04 4.86
N TYR A 54 6.92 6.75 3.71
CA TYR A 54 6.21 6.02 2.66
C TYR A 54 6.26 4.50 2.90
N SER A 55 5.09 3.86 2.86
CA SER A 55 4.96 2.40 2.74
C SER A 55 4.86 2.04 1.27
N TYR A 56 5.70 1.12 0.81
CA TYR A 56 5.76 0.68 -0.57
C TYR A 56 5.31 -0.77 -0.70
N ALA A 57 4.37 -1.02 -1.62
CA ALA A 57 3.92 -2.35 -2.00
C ALA A 57 4.29 -2.63 -3.46
N TYR A 58 5.03 -3.70 -3.71
CA TYR A 58 5.61 -3.99 -5.02
C TYR A 58 4.94 -5.18 -5.69
N CYS A 59 4.62 -5.02 -6.98
CA CYS A 59 4.24 -6.12 -7.85
C CYS A 59 5.46 -6.99 -8.15
N GLN A 60 5.25 -8.31 -8.17
CA GLN A 60 6.32 -9.28 -8.45
C GLN A 60 6.25 -9.78 -9.89
N GLY A 61 7.41 -10.11 -10.46
CA GLY A 61 7.53 -10.63 -11.82
C GLY A 61 7.05 -9.65 -12.88
N GLU A 62 6.28 -10.15 -13.85
CA GLU A 62 5.74 -9.35 -14.97
C GLU A 62 4.37 -8.72 -14.66
N SER A 63 3.86 -8.89 -13.43
CA SER A 63 2.58 -8.30 -13.04
C SER A 63 2.69 -6.78 -12.87
N LYS A 64 1.63 -6.06 -13.25
CA LYS A 64 1.57 -4.60 -13.17
C LYS A 64 0.53 -4.13 -12.18
N ALA A 65 0.82 -3.03 -11.49
CA ALA A 65 -0.12 -2.41 -10.55
C ALA A 65 -1.43 -2.03 -11.26
N SER A 66 -2.53 -2.60 -10.79
CA SER A 66 -3.88 -2.39 -11.31
C SER A 66 -4.74 -1.58 -10.35
N SER A 67 -4.55 -1.75 -9.05
CA SER A 67 -5.26 -0.97 -8.03
C SER A 67 -4.36 -0.78 -6.81
N ALA A 68 -4.55 0.32 -6.11
CA ALA A 68 -3.86 0.63 -4.85
C ALA A 68 -4.88 0.80 -3.73
N GLY A 69 -4.41 0.60 -2.51
CA GLY A 69 -5.15 0.88 -1.30
C GLY A 69 -4.22 1.12 -0.13
N ILE A 70 -4.82 1.39 1.01
CA ILE A 70 -4.11 1.50 2.28
C ILE A 70 -4.84 0.67 3.33
N GLU A 71 -4.06 -0.02 4.16
CA GLU A 71 -4.56 -0.64 5.37
C GLU A 71 -4.03 0.10 6.59
N THR A 72 -4.91 0.38 7.54
CA THR A 72 -4.56 1.05 8.80
C THR A 72 -4.97 0.16 9.97
N LYS A 73 -4.11 0.04 10.99
CA LYS A 73 -4.44 -0.62 12.26
C LYS A 73 -4.08 0.25 13.45
N VAL A 74 -4.80 0.03 14.55
CA VAL A 74 -4.39 0.48 15.89
C VAL A 74 -3.33 -0.49 16.43
N SER A 75 -2.41 0.00 17.25
CA SER A 75 -1.42 -0.82 17.95
C SER A 75 -1.97 -1.29 19.30
#